data_AF-A0A9P0PQJ5-F1
#
_entry.id   AF-A0A9P0PQJ5-F1
#
_cell.length_a   1.000
_cell.length_b   1.000
_cell.length_c   1.000
_cell.angle_alpha   90.00
_cell.angle_beta   90.00
_cell.angle_gamma   90.00
#
_symmetry.space_group_name_H-M   'P 1'
#
loop_
_entity.id
_entity.type
_entity.pdbx_description
1 polymer ?
#
loop_
_entity_poly.entity_id
_entity_poly.type
_entity_poly.pdbx_seq_one_letter_code
_entity_poly.pdbx_strand_id
1 'polypeptide(L)'
;MRILEMDQATEVAKLQQHLSLLKQEYSKLQTKYHDVEFKYNAISASNGKGTDDTFASRLLKTVSSLYNSETYSDIDIILKEEKMKAHKLVLSARSNLWNESMLSNRKELDWSDIETEVAMAIISWIYTSNLDLTSSGLALKLIKKAHDFKLENLVELCEQFLISVVTIRSCVKFYSVAEETEASNLLEYCSGLISVHWDDLNSSDFEHMNGPLLYKMLKNKTQYPLHTAVRLQREDVVFLCLVENSSKVSDFFYWMDLSLSSVVPTEYILSSPGYYC
;
A
#
# COMPACT_ATOMS: atom_id res chain seq x y z
N MET A 1 -31.14 -50.17 58.01
CA MET A 1 -29.83 -50.50 57.43
C MET A 1 -29.87 -50.37 55.90
N ARG A 2 -30.62 -51.22 55.16
CA ARG A 2 -30.71 -51.15 53.68
C ARG A 2 -31.11 -49.79 53.07
N ILE A 3 -32.00 -49.02 53.69
CA ILE A 3 -32.45 -47.73 53.13
C ILE A 3 -31.35 -46.66 53.24
N LEU A 4 -30.56 -46.65 54.32
CA LEU A 4 -29.45 -45.72 54.50
C LEU A 4 -28.26 -46.05 53.58
N GLU A 5 -27.99 -47.33 53.34
CA GLU A 5 -26.96 -47.78 52.37
C GLU A 5 -27.35 -47.44 50.93
N MET A 6 -28.64 -47.53 50.59
CA MET A 6 -29.15 -47.21 49.25
C MET A 6 -29.13 -45.69 48.98
N ASP A 7 -29.34 -44.86 50.01
CA ASP A 7 -29.23 -43.40 49.91
C ASP A 7 -27.77 -42.95 49.74
N GLN A 8 -26.84 -43.55 50.51
CA GLN A 8 -25.39 -43.33 50.32
C GLN A 8 -24.89 -43.77 48.94
N ALA A 9 -25.33 -44.92 48.43
CA ALA A 9 -24.94 -45.37 47.09
C ALA A 9 -25.44 -44.41 45.99
N THR A 10 -26.64 -43.85 46.17
CA THR A 10 -27.23 -42.88 45.26
C THR A 10 -26.48 -41.54 45.31
N GLU A 11 -26.06 -41.10 46.49
CA GLU A 11 -25.27 -39.89 46.68
C GLU A 11 -23.86 -40.02 46.08
N VAL A 12 -23.20 -41.17 46.29
CA VAL A 12 -21.90 -41.48 45.67
C VAL A 12 -22.01 -41.47 44.14
N ALA A 13 -23.08 -42.04 43.57
CA ALA A 13 -23.29 -42.02 42.12
C ALA A 13 -23.47 -40.58 41.57
N LYS A 14 -24.23 -39.73 42.28
CA LYS A 14 -24.39 -38.31 41.92
C LYS A 14 -23.06 -37.55 41.98
N LEU A 15 -22.24 -37.79 43.02
CA LEU A 15 -20.92 -37.18 43.16
C LEU A 15 -19.96 -37.63 42.06
N GLN A 16 -19.98 -38.92 41.69
CA GLN A 16 -19.19 -39.44 40.58
C GLN A 16 -19.58 -38.80 39.24
N GLN A 17 -20.89 -38.63 39.00
CA GLN A 17 -21.39 -37.94 37.82
C GLN A 17 -20.96 -36.47 37.79
N HIS A 18 -21.06 -35.76 38.93
CA HIS A 18 -20.61 -34.38 39.04
C HIS A 18 -19.10 -34.25 38.80
N LEU A 19 -18.28 -35.15 39.36
CA LEU A 19 -16.84 -35.18 39.14
C LEU A 19 -16.50 -35.39 37.66
N SER A 20 -17.25 -36.25 36.96
CA SER A 20 -17.08 -36.47 35.52
C SER A 20 -17.36 -35.19 34.73
N LEU A 21 -18.46 -34.50 35.04
CA LEU A 21 -18.81 -33.23 34.40
C LEU A 21 -17.76 -32.15 34.68
N LEU A 22 -17.27 -32.07 35.91
CA LEU A 22 -16.24 -31.10 36.30
C LEU A 22 -14.92 -31.33 35.56
N LYS A 23 -14.51 -32.60 35.39
CA LYS A 23 -13.33 -32.96 34.58
C LYS A 23 -13.51 -32.56 33.12
N GLN A 24 -14.71 -32.76 32.57
CA GLN A 24 -15.02 -32.36 31.20
C GLN A 24 -14.95 -30.83 31.03
N GLU A 25 -15.53 -30.05 31.94
CA GLU A 25 -15.47 -28.59 31.91
C GLU A 25 -14.04 -28.06 32.09
N TYR A 26 -13.26 -28.68 32.97
CA TYR A 26 -11.85 -28.34 33.16
C TYR A 26 -11.03 -28.56 31.86
N SER A 27 -11.26 -29.68 31.17
CA SER A 27 -10.61 -29.96 29.88
C SER A 27 -10.98 -28.95 28.79
N LYS A 28 -12.27 -28.55 28.71
CA LYS A 28 -12.71 -27.48 27.81
C LYS A 28 -12.05 -26.14 28.15
N LEU A 29 -11.94 -25.82 29.43
CA LEU A 29 -11.32 -24.58 29.90
C LEU A 29 -9.83 -24.53 29.54
N GLN A 30 -9.09 -25.63 29.73
CA GLN A 30 -7.68 -25.72 29.33
C GLN A 30 -7.50 -25.49 27.82
N THR A 31 -8.38 -26.07 26.99
CA THR A 31 -8.33 -25.88 25.53
C THR A 31 -8.58 -24.42 25.15
N LYS A 32 -9.58 -23.77 25.77
CA LYS A 32 -9.87 -22.36 25.55
C LYS A 32 -8.73 -21.45 26.02
N TYR A 33 -8.13 -21.76 27.17
CA TYR A 33 -6.98 -21.02 27.69
C TYR A 33 -5.80 -21.07 26.71
N HIS A 34 -5.49 -22.27 26.20
CA HIS A 34 -4.43 -22.45 25.22
C HIS A 34 -4.68 -21.68 23.92
N ASP A 35 -5.92 -21.68 23.40
CA ASP A 35 -6.29 -20.90 22.21
C ASP A 35 -6.14 -19.38 22.43
N VAL A 36 -6.55 -18.88 23.60
CA VAL A 36 -6.38 -17.47 23.97
C VAL A 36 -4.90 -17.12 24.13
N GLU A 37 -4.12 -17.97 24.80
CA GLU A 37 -2.68 -17.79 24.99
C GLU A 37 -1.94 -17.80 23.63
N PHE A 38 -2.30 -18.71 22.72
CA PHE A 38 -1.77 -18.77 21.37
C PHE A 38 -2.03 -17.48 20.60
N LYS A 39 -3.27 -16.98 20.62
CA LYS A 39 -3.66 -15.71 19.99
C LYS A 39 -2.95 -14.52 20.63
N TYR A 40 -2.87 -14.47 21.95
CA TYR A 40 -2.17 -13.42 22.68
C TYR A 40 -0.68 -13.39 22.35
N ASN A 41 -0.02 -14.55 22.29
CA ASN A 41 1.40 -14.65 21.96
C ASN A 41 1.67 -14.20 20.52
N ALA A 42 0.80 -14.54 19.56
CA ALA A 42 0.90 -14.04 18.19
C ALA A 42 0.75 -12.50 18.10
N ILE A 43 -0.18 -11.91 18.86
CA ILE A 43 -0.41 -10.46 18.91
C ILE A 43 0.69 -9.73 19.72
N SER A 44 1.24 -10.37 20.75
CA SER A 44 2.30 -9.78 21.59
C SER A 44 3.65 -9.81 20.89
N ALA A 45 3.90 -10.84 20.07
CA ALA A 45 5.07 -10.95 19.21
C ALA A 45 5.11 -9.84 18.14
N SER A 46 3.95 -9.39 17.66
CA SER A 46 3.85 -8.26 16.71
C SER A 46 3.98 -6.88 17.38
N ASN A 47 3.60 -6.75 18.67
CA ASN A 47 3.61 -5.47 19.40
C ASN A 47 4.83 -5.23 20.32
N GLY A 48 5.81 -6.13 20.35
CA GLY A 48 7.05 -5.97 21.13
C GLY A 48 6.90 -5.91 22.66
N LYS A 49 5.71 -6.25 23.20
CA LYS A 49 5.38 -6.22 24.65
C LYS A 49 5.13 -7.61 25.26
N GLY A 50 5.60 -8.68 24.61
CA GLY A 50 5.49 -10.05 25.12
C GLY A 50 6.56 -10.39 26.15
N THR A 51 6.30 -11.36 27.02
CA THR A 51 7.33 -12.02 27.85
C THR A 51 8.41 -12.60 26.94
N ASP A 52 9.68 -12.40 27.30
CA ASP A 52 10.82 -12.49 26.38
C ASP A 52 11.08 -13.86 25.70
N ASP A 53 10.37 -14.92 26.09
CA ASP A 53 10.73 -16.32 25.77
C ASP A 53 9.59 -17.20 25.19
N THR A 54 8.56 -16.61 24.61
CA THR A 54 7.57 -17.40 23.82
C THR A 54 8.23 -18.06 22.60
N PHE A 55 7.63 -19.14 22.07
CA PHE A 55 8.10 -19.74 20.81
C PHE A 55 8.12 -18.72 19.66
N ALA A 56 7.07 -17.90 19.55
CA ALA A 56 6.96 -16.87 18.51
C ALA A 56 8.04 -15.80 18.64
N SER A 57 8.31 -15.28 19.85
CA SER A 57 9.37 -14.28 20.05
C SER A 57 10.76 -14.85 19.78
N ARG A 58 11.02 -16.11 20.15
CA ARG A 58 12.27 -16.81 19.79
C ARG A 58 12.41 -17.01 18.28
N LEU A 59 11.34 -17.39 17.60
CA LEU A 59 11.34 -17.54 16.15
C LEU A 59 11.60 -16.20 15.46
N LEU A 60 10.95 -15.12 15.88
CA LEU A 60 11.23 -13.78 15.37
C LEU A 60 12.68 -13.34 15.63
N LYS A 61 13.20 -13.53 16.85
CA LYS A 61 14.61 -13.25 17.17
C LYS A 61 15.55 -14.06 16.28
N THR A 62 15.23 -15.33 16.04
CA THR A 62 16.00 -16.22 15.15
C THR A 62 15.95 -15.70 13.72
N VAL A 63 14.77 -15.43 13.16
CA VAL A 63 14.63 -14.89 11.80
C VAL A 63 15.39 -13.58 11.66
N SER A 64 15.24 -12.63 12.58
CA SER A 64 16.02 -11.39 12.56
C SER A 64 17.54 -11.62 12.55
N SER A 65 18.05 -12.60 13.30
CA SER A 65 19.49 -12.94 13.30
C SER A 65 20.00 -13.58 12.00
N LEU A 66 19.10 -14.05 11.13
CA LEU A 66 19.45 -14.61 9.82
C LEU A 66 19.66 -13.54 8.74
N TYR A 67 19.43 -12.26 9.06
CA TYR A 67 19.69 -11.15 8.15
C TYR A 67 21.16 -11.18 7.68
N ASN A 68 21.36 -11.34 6.37
CA ASN A 68 22.67 -11.49 5.73
C ASN A 68 23.58 -12.58 6.36
N SER A 69 22.98 -13.64 6.92
CA SER A 69 23.71 -14.77 7.50
C SER A 69 23.87 -15.89 6.48
N GLU A 70 25.03 -16.53 6.43
CA GLU A 70 25.24 -17.77 5.66
C GLU A 70 24.49 -18.97 6.26
N THR A 71 24.13 -18.90 7.54
CA THR A 71 23.50 -20.02 8.25
C THR A 71 22.12 -20.30 7.67
N TYR A 72 21.91 -21.48 7.09
CA TYR A 72 20.66 -21.88 6.41
C TYR A 72 20.32 -21.08 5.15
N SER A 73 21.22 -20.25 4.65
CA SER A 73 21.01 -19.53 3.40
C SER A 73 20.93 -20.51 2.23
N ASP A 74 19.92 -20.34 1.39
CA ASP A 74 19.60 -21.18 0.25
C ASP A 74 19.38 -20.37 -1.04
N ILE A 75 19.62 -19.05 -0.97
CA ILE A 75 19.55 -18.11 -2.10
C ILE A 75 20.40 -16.87 -1.85
N ASP A 76 21.04 -16.36 -2.89
CA ASP A 76 21.79 -15.10 -2.87
C ASP A 76 20.95 -13.98 -3.52
N ILE A 77 20.93 -12.79 -2.93
CA ILE A 77 20.41 -11.58 -3.57
C ILE A 77 21.58 -10.83 -4.21
N ILE A 78 21.50 -10.60 -5.51
CA ILE A 78 22.53 -9.92 -6.29
C ILE A 78 22.19 -8.44 -6.33
N LEU A 79 23.01 -7.63 -5.67
CA LEU A 79 22.95 -6.17 -5.76
C LEU A 79 23.97 -5.69 -6.79
N LYS A 80 23.92 -4.40 -7.10
CA LYS A 80 24.80 -3.79 -8.11
C LYS A 80 26.29 -3.99 -7.83
N GLU A 81 26.69 -3.94 -6.56
CA GLU A 81 28.10 -3.97 -6.15
C GLU A 81 28.46 -5.19 -5.28
N GLU A 82 27.47 -5.86 -4.69
CA GLU A 82 27.68 -6.93 -3.73
C GLU A 82 26.62 -8.03 -3.82
N LYS A 83 26.86 -9.14 -3.12
CA LYS A 83 25.90 -10.23 -2.97
C LYS A 83 25.56 -10.39 -1.50
N MET A 84 24.29 -10.62 -1.21
CA MET A 84 23.79 -10.85 0.15
C MET A 84 23.24 -12.26 0.30
N LYS A 85 23.46 -12.84 1.48
CA LYS A 85 22.87 -14.13 1.85
C LYS A 85 21.42 -13.95 2.28
N ALA A 86 20.53 -14.76 1.70
CA ALA A 86 19.10 -14.71 1.97
C ALA A 86 18.50 -16.12 2.09
N HIS A 87 17.21 -16.16 2.41
CA HIS A 87 16.50 -17.37 2.79
C HIS A 87 15.14 -17.43 2.08
N LYS A 88 14.93 -18.44 1.24
CA LYS A 88 13.67 -18.63 0.49
C LYS A 88 12.46 -18.70 1.40
N LEU A 89 12.59 -19.37 2.54
CA LEU A 89 11.53 -19.46 3.55
C LEU A 89 11.08 -18.06 4.01
N VAL A 90 12.02 -17.18 4.37
CA VAL A 90 11.71 -15.84 4.88
C VAL A 90 11.10 -14.97 3.79
N LEU A 91 11.62 -15.04 2.56
CA LEU A 91 11.03 -14.36 1.40
C LEU A 91 9.59 -14.84 1.16
N SER A 92 9.37 -16.15 1.03
CA SER A 92 8.04 -16.72 0.77
C SER A 92 7.01 -16.38 1.87
N ALA A 93 7.45 -16.19 3.11
CA ALA A 93 6.60 -15.79 4.22
C ALA A 93 6.18 -14.31 4.16
N ARG A 94 6.91 -13.46 3.42
CA ARG A 94 6.63 -12.02 3.28
C ARG A 94 5.84 -11.66 2.03
N SER A 95 5.97 -12.44 0.96
CA SER A 95 5.28 -12.18 -0.30
C SER A 95 4.90 -13.45 -1.03
N ASN A 96 3.66 -13.50 -1.51
CA ASN A 96 3.16 -14.55 -2.39
C ASN A 96 3.86 -14.58 -3.76
N LEU A 97 4.55 -13.49 -4.14
CA LEU A 97 5.39 -13.43 -5.34
C LEU A 97 6.53 -14.46 -5.27
N TRP A 98 7.10 -14.62 -4.07
CA TRP A 98 8.25 -15.49 -3.80
C TRP A 98 7.82 -16.91 -3.41
N ASN A 99 6.92 -17.49 -4.19
CA ASN A 99 6.43 -18.86 -3.99
C ASN A 99 7.38 -19.93 -4.57
N GLU A 100 7.03 -21.20 -4.37
CA GLU A 100 7.83 -22.35 -4.81
C GLU A 100 8.12 -22.34 -6.31
N SER A 101 7.15 -21.96 -7.15
CA SER A 101 7.35 -21.91 -8.62
C SER A 101 8.41 -20.90 -9.03
N MET A 102 8.56 -19.81 -8.26
CA MET A 102 9.50 -18.74 -8.52
C MET A 102 10.88 -19.05 -7.94
N LEU A 103 10.95 -19.65 -6.73
CA LEU A 103 12.20 -19.81 -5.98
C LEU A 103 12.84 -21.20 -6.01
N SER A 104 12.09 -22.29 -6.20
CA SER A 104 12.56 -23.68 -6.01
C SER A 104 13.93 -23.95 -6.64
N ASN A 105 14.06 -23.68 -7.94
CA ASN A 105 15.28 -23.96 -8.71
C ASN A 105 16.24 -22.76 -8.82
N ARG A 106 15.96 -21.63 -8.15
CA ARG A 106 16.84 -20.45 -8.17
C ARG A 106 17.88 -20.54 -7.07
N LYS A 107 19.11 -20.15 -7.41
CA LYS A 107 20.18 -19.90 -6.44
C LYS A 107 20.42 -18.42 -6.21
N GLU A 108 19.92 -17.57 -7.10
CA GLU A 108 20.14 -16.13 -7.09
C GLU A 108 18.85 -15.39 -7.45
N LEU A 109 18.62 -14.24 -6.80
CA LEU A 109 17.64 -13.23 -7.18
C LEU A 109 18.37 -11.96 -7.61
N ASP A 110 18.14 -11.54 -8.86
CA ASP A 110 18.80 -10.38 -9.41
C ASP A 110 18.06 -9.09 -9.06
N TRP A 111 18.67 -8.28 -8.19
CA TRP A 111 18.22 -6.97 -7.75
C TRP A 111 19.23 -5.88 -8.18
N SER A 112 20.07 -6.16 -9.18
CA SER A 112 21.14 -5.25 -9.63
C SER A 112 20.63 -3.90 -10.15
N ASP A 113 19.37 -3.87 -10.62
CA ASP A 113 18.69 -2.67 -11.11
C ASP A 113 18.03 -1.85 -9.97
N ILE A 114 18.07 -2.33 -8.73
CA ILE A 114 17.52 -1.63 -7.56
C ILE A 114 18.64 -0.83 -6.90
N GLU A 115 18.37 0.44 -6.59
CA GLU A 115 19.31 1.24 -5.82
C GLU A 115 19.64 0.56 -4.48
N THR A 116 20.93 0.48 -4.13
CA THR A 116 21.40 -0.26 -2.95
C THR A 116 20.69 0.14 -1.67
N GLU A 117 20.47 1.45 -1.44
CA GLU A 117 19.76 1.95 -0.26
C GLU A 117 18.32 1.39 -0.16
N VAL A 118 17.61 1.32 -1.29
CA VAL A 118 16.24 0.78 -1.36
C VAL A 118 16.25 -0.72 -1.15
N ALA A 119 17.16 -1.45 -1.81
CA ALA A 119 17.30 -2.89 -1.65
C ALA A 119 17.61 -3.28 -0.20
N MET A 120 18.54 -2.56 0.43
CA MET A 120 18.90 -2.77 1.84
C MET A 120 17.73 -2.49 2.78
N ALA A 121 16.97 -1.42 2.55
CA ALA A 121 15.76 -1.14 3.32
C ALA A 121 14.73 -2.28 3.22
N ILE A 122 14.50 -2.81 2.00
CA ILE A 122 13.58 -3.94 1.78
C ILE A 122 14.06 -5.20 2.50
N ILE A 123 15.31 -5.61 2.32
CA ILE A 123 15.83 -6.86 2.93
C ILE A 123 15.86 -6.72 4.45
N SER A 124 16.32 -5.59 4.97
CA SER A 124 16.30 -5.34 6.42
C SER A 124 14.89 -5.46 6.98
N TRP A 125 13.89 -4.87 6.32
CA TRP A 125 12.50 -4.97 6.75
C TRP A 125 11.94 -6.40 6.65
N ILE A 126 12.27 -7.15 5.59
CA ILE A 126 11.86 -8.55 5.42
C ILE A 126 12.28 -9.40 6.61
N TYR A 127 13.48 -9.18 7.15
CA TYR A 127 13.99 -9.96 8.28
C TYR A 127 13.55 -9.42 9.63
N THR A 128 13.47 -8.10 9.80
CA THR A 128 13.34 -7.49 11.13
C THR A 128 11.97 -6.88 11.42
N SER A 129 11.13 -6.69 10.39
CA SER A 129 9.92 -5.87 10.43
C SER A 129 10.15 -4.40 10.82
N ASN A 130 11.41 -3.98 10.95
CA ASN A 130 11.75 -2.60 11.26
C ASN A 130 12.07 -1.87 9.96
N LEU A 131 11.60 -0.64 9.86
CA LEU A 131 11.88 0.23 8.75
C LEU A 131 12.35 1.58 9.30
N ASP A 132 13.51 2.03 8.83
CA ASP A 132 14.05 3.34 9.16
C ASP A 132 14.01 4.21 7.90
N LEU A 133 13.03 5.12 7.84
CA LEU A 133 12.85 6.04 6.72
C LEU A 133 13.48 7.39 7.06
N THR A 134 14.60 7.68 6.38
CA THR A 134 15.38 8.91 6.58
C THR A 134 14.89 10.08 5.74
N SER A 135 14.20 9.81 4.62
CA SER A 135 13.74 10.84 3.68
C SER A 135 12.50 10.40 2.89
N SER A 136 11.71 11.38 2.44
CA SER A 136 10.60 11.14 1.53
C SER A 136 11.06 10.61 0.17
N GLY A 137 12.26 10.97 -0.28
CA GLY A 137 12.85 10.44 -1.51
C GLY A 137 13.06 8.93 -1.45
N LEU A 138 13.62 8.42 -0.35
CA LEU A 138 13.77 6.98 -0.10
C LEU A 138 12.40 6.31 -0.01
N ALA A 139 11.47 6.87 0.77
CA ALA A 139 10.13 6.31 0.94
C ALA A 139 9.35 6.18 -0.38
N LEU A 140 9.46 7.17 -1.29
CA LEU A 140 8.83 7.10 -2.61
C LEU A 140 9.44 6.04 -3.54
N LYS A 141 10.74 5.77 -3.43
CA LYS A 141 11.38 4.68 -4.19
C LYS A 141 11.03 3.32 -3.58
N LEU A 142 10.97 3.26 -2.24
CA LEU A 142 10.65 2.06 -1.49
C LEU A 142 9.21 1.61 -1.74
N ILE A 143 8.22 2.50 -1.69
CA ILE A 143 6.81 2.16 -1.91
C ILE A 143 6.58 1.55 -3.29
N LYS A 144 7.27 2.05 -4.33
CA LYS A 144 7.23 1.48 -5.68
C LYS A 144 7.74 0.05 -5.71
N LYS A 145 8.91 -0.20 -5.12
CA LYS A 145 9.49 -1.55 -5.08
C LYS A 145 8.72 -2.51 -4.17
N ALA A 146 8.17 -2.00 -3.07
CA ALA A 146 7.29 -2.77 -2.20
C ALA A 146 6.02 -3.21 -2.95
N HIS A 147 5.43 -2.33 -3.75
CA HIS A 147 4.31 -2.66 -4.62
C HIS A 147 4.69 -3.69 -5.69
N ASP A 148 5.83 -3.53 -6.38
CA ASP A 148 6.35 -4.50 -7.36
C ASP A 148 6.52 -5.90 -6.72
N PHE A 149 7.03 -5.94 -5.49
CA PHE A 149 7.26 -7.16 -4.73
C PHE A 149 6.03 -7.67 -3.97
N LYS A 150 4.87 -7.01 -4.09
CA LYS A 150 3.63 -7.38 -3.40
C LYS A 150 3.79 -7.47 -1.88
N LEU A 151 4.48 -6.48 -1.31
CA LEU A 151 4.71 -6.30 0.13
C LEU A 151 3.72 -5.28 0.70
N GLU A 152 2.45 -5.64 0.83
CA GLU A 152 1.36 -4.73 1.22
C GLU A 152 1.63 -3.98 2.54
N ASN A 153 2.05 -4.70 3.59
CA ASN A 153 2.40 -4.07 4.88
C ASN A 153 3.54 -3.04 4.75
N LEU A 154 4.48 -3.24 3.83
CA LEU A 154 5.56 -2.28 3.60
C LEU A 154 5.06 -1.05 2.83
N VAL A 155 4.11 -1.24 1.90
CA VAL A 155 3.41 -0.14 1.24
C VAL A 155 2.70 0.73 2.27
N GLU A 156 1.90 0.14 3.16
CA GLU A 156 1.18 0.85 4.22
C GLU A 156 2.11 1.65 5.15
N LEU A 157 3.24 1.08 5.55
CA LEU A 157 4.25 1.78 6.36
C LEU A 157 4.84 2.98 5.61
N CYS A 158 5.10 2.85 4.32
CA CYS A 158 5.55 3.96 3.49
C CYS A 158 4.47 5.05 3.37
N GLU A 159 3.19 4.67 3.23
CA GLU A 159 2.08 5.62 3.20
C GLU A 159 2.02 6.45 4.48
N GLN A 160 2.06 5.78 5.65
CA GLN A 160 1.99 6.46 6.95
C GLN A 160 3.12 7.49 7.11
N PHE A 161 4.34 7.11 6.73
CA PHE A 161 5.47 8.02 6.75
C PHE A 161 5.27 9.20 5.78
N LEU A 162 4.89 8.92 4.52
CA LEU A 162 4.72 9.95 3.50
C LEU A 162 3.60 10.93 3.86
N ILE A 163 2.49 10.45 4.43
CA ILE A 163 1.41 11.30 4.96
C ILE A 163 1.93 12.23 6.06
N SER A 164 2.82 11.75 6.93
CA SER A 164 3.35 12.56 8.04
C SER A 164 4.28 13.70 7.59
N VAL A 165 4.86 13.61 6.40
CA VAL A 165 5.86 14.57 5.88
C VAL A 165 5.41 15.31 4.61
N VAL A 166 4.20 15.07 4.13
CA VAL A 166 3.69 15.70 2.91
C VAL A 166 3.48 17.20 3.11
N THR A 167 3.76 17.97 2.06
CA THR A 167 3.59 19.42 2.00
C THR A 167 2.83 19.79 0.74
N ILE A 168 2.36 21.04 0.63
CA ILE A 168 1.72 21.55 -0.60
C ILE A 168 2.65 21.38 -1.83
N ARG A 169 3.97 21.52 -1.65
CA ARG A 169 4.95 21.39 -2.74
C ARG A 169 5.29 19.95 -3.11
N SER A 170 4.93 18.98 -2.27
CA SER A 170 5.21 17.56 -2.53
C SER A 170 3.96 16.72 -2.79
N CYS A 171 2.76 17.24 -2.51
CA CYS A 171 1.52 16.47 -2.56
C CYS A 171 1.16 15.95 -3.95
N VAL A 172 1.44 16.72 -5.01
CA VAL A 172 1.18 16.30 -6.41
C VAL A 172 2.09 15.15 -6.83
N LYS A 173 3.37 15.21 -6.42
CA LYS A 173 4.34 14.12 -6.64
C LYS A 173 3.93 12.86 -5.86
N PHE A 174 3.53 13.01 -4.60
CA PHE A 174 3.11 11.89 -3.76
C PHE A 174 1.83 11.26 -4.30
N TYR A 175 0.85 12.08 -4.72
CA TYR A 175 -0.36 11.62 -5.39
C TYR A 175 -0.05 10.78 -6.63
N SER A 176 0.89 11.24 -7.47
CA SER A 176 1.28 10.53 -8.69
C SER A 176 1.86 9.15 -8.39
N VAL A 177 2.73 9.05 -7.38
CA VAL A 177 3.28 7.76 -6.93
C VAL A 177 2.19 6.90 -6.32
N ALA A 178 1.30 7.48 -5.51
CA ALA A 178 0.23 6.74 -4.84
C ALA A 178 -0.75 6.10 -5.83
N GLU A 179 -1.08 6.78 -6.94
CA GLU A 179 -1.91 6.21 -8.01
C GLU A 179 -1.18 5.05 -8.70
N GLU A 180 0.12 5.20 -8.98
CA GLU A 180 0.95 4.17 -9.64
C GLU A 180 1.12 2.91 -8.78
N THR A 181 1.20 3.07 -7.45
CA THR A 181 1.43 1.97 -6.51
C THR A 181 0.18 1.48 -5.79
N GLU A 182 -1.00 1.93 -6.21
CA GLU A 182 -2.30 1.60 -5.58
C GLU A 182 -2.35 1.90 -4.07
N ALA A 183 -1.57 2.89 -3.62
CA ALA A 183 -1.44 3.31 -2.23
C ALA A 183 -2.62 4.22 -1.84
N SER A 184 -3.72 3.59 -1.44
CA SER A 184 -5.03 4.24 -1.30
C SER A 184 -5.08 5.32 -0.22
N ASN A 185 -4.43 5.12 0.93
CA ASN A 185 -4.44 6.09 2.03
C ASN A 185 -3.68 7.35 1.64
N LEU A 186 -2.51 7.19 1.03
CA LEU A 186 -1.69 8.31 0.55
C LEU A 186 -2.40 9.05 -0.59
N LEU A 187 -3.04 8.31 -1.50
CA LEU A 187 -3.78 8.87 -2.63
C LEU A 187 -4.94 9.75 -2.15
N GLU A 188 -5.75 9.25 -1.21
CA GLU A 188 -6.89 9.97 -0.64
C GLU A 188 -6.42 11.24 0.08
N TYR A 189 -5.40 11.12 0.94
CA TYR A 189 -4.86 12.26 1.68
C TYR A 189 -4.33 13.35 0.73
N CYS A 190 -3.52 12.97 -0.27
CA CYS A 190 -2.98 13.92 -1.23
C CYS A 190 -4.08 14.53 -2.10
N SER A 191 -5.10 13.76 -2.49
CA SER A 191 -6.28 14.27 -3.21
C SER A 191 -7.01 15.35 -2.41
N GLY A 192 -7.19 15.13 -1.11
CA GLY A 192 -7.78 16.12 -0.20
C GLY A 192 -6.95 17.40 -0.14
N LEU A 193 -5.64 17.26 0.09
CA LEU A 193 -4.74 18.41 0.18
C LEU A 193 -4.67 19.23 -1.12
N ILE A 194 -4.60 18.56 -2.27
CA ILE A 194 -4.64 19.18 -3.61
C ILE A 194 -5.96 19.95 -3.82
N SER A 195 -7.08 19.41 -3.32
CA SER A 195 -8.40 20.07 -3.48
C SER A 195 -8.49 21.34 -2.66
N VAL A 196 -7.97 21.32 -1.43
CA VAL A 196 -7.99 22.48 -0.52
C VAL A 196 -7.06 23.59 -1.01
N HIS A 197 -5.89 23.23 -1.54
CA HIS A 197 -4.86 24.16 -1.98
C HIS A 197 -4.77 24.29 -3.50
N TRP A 198 -5.87 24.05 -4.22
CA TRP A 198 -5.88 23.99 -5.68
C TRP A 198 -5.30 25.25 -6.34
N ASP A 199 -5.64 26.41 -5.80
CA ASP A 199 -5.21 27.71 -6.33
C ASP A 199 -3.77 28.08 -5.94
N ASP A 200 -3.16 27.38 -4.97
CA ASP A 200 -1.76 27.58 -4.55
C ASP A 200 -0.75 26.79 -5.40
N LEU A 201 -1.25 25.87 -6.23
CA LEU A 201 -0.47 25.01 -7.12
C LEU A 201 -0.15 25.72 -8.43
N ASN A 202 1.07 25.51 -8.93
CA ASN A 202 1.55 26.07 -10.18
C ASN A 202 2.07 24.97 -11.11
N SER A 203 2.46 25.34 -12.34
CA SER A 203 2.88 24.38 -13.37
C SER A 203 4.02 23.45 -12.94
N SER A 204 4.96 23.92 -12.10
CA SER A 204 6.09 23.09 -11.63
C SER A 204 5.65 21.95 -10.71
N ASP A 205 4.56 22.13 -9.96
CA ASP A 205 4.05 21.09 -9.05
C ASP A 205 3.53 19.87 -9.86
N PHE A 206 3.10 20.08 -11.11
CA PHE A 206 2.56 19.04 -12.00
C PHE A 206 3.57 18.47 -13.01
N GLU A 207 4.82 18.94 -13.00
CA GLU A 207 5.85 18.59 -13.99
C GLU A 207 6.07 17.08 -14.12
N HIS A 208 6.08 16.38 -12.99
CA HIS A 208 6.37 14.94 -12.92
C HIS A 208 5.14 14.05 -13.16
N MET A 209 3.94 14.63 -13.28
CA MET A 209 2.71 13.88 -13.46
C MET A 209 2.50 13.54 -14.94
N ASN A 210 2.22 12.26 -15.24
CA ASN A 210 1.94 11.85 -16.61
C ASN A 210 0.62 12.48 -17.12
N GLY A 211 0.54 12.69 -18.44
CA GLY A 211 -0.58 13.36 -19.10
C GLY A 211 -1.95 12.72 -18.80
N PRO A 212 -2.13 11.40 -18.93
CA PRO A 212 -3.40 10.74 -18.63
C PRO A 212 -3.88 10.94 -17.18
N LEU A 213 -2.98 10.84 -16.20
CA LEU A 213 -3.32 11.04 -14.79
C LEU A 213 -3.67 12.51 -14.52
N LEU A 214 -2.88 13.45 -15.05
CA LEU A 214 -3.18 14.87 -14.93
C LEU A 214 -4.54 15.19 -15.56
N TYR A 215 -4.82 14.65 -16.74
CA TYR A 215 -6.10 14.81 -17.41
C TYR A 215 -7.28 14.32 -16.53
N LYS A 216 -7.17 13.11 -15.98
CA LYS A 216 -8.15 12.55 -15.03
C LYS A 216 -8.33 13.46 -13.80
N MET A 217 -7.24 13.99 -13.25
CA MET A 217 -7.29 14.92 -12.13
C MET A 217 -8.02 16.21 -12.50
N LEU A 218 -7.69 16.84 -13.64
CA LEU A 218 -8.31 18.09 -14.08
C LEU A 218 -9.83 17.93 -14.25
N LYS A 219 -10.29 16.84 -14.87
CA LYS A 219 -11.73 16.55 -15.01
C LYS A 219 -12.46 16.46 -13.68
N ASN A 220 -11.80 15.90 -12.67
CA ASN A 220 -12.41 15.69 -11.37
C ASN A 220 -12.38 16.93 -10.48
N LYS A 221 -11.43 17.86 -10.71
CA LYS A 221 -11.15 18.98 -9.82
C LYS A 221 -11.52 20.35 -10.40
N THR A 222 -11.73 20.47 -11.71
CA THR A 222 -12.06 21.76 -12.34
C THR A 222 -13.26 21.66 -13.27
N GLN A 223 -14.02 22.75 -13.37
CA GLN A 223 -15.11 22.90 -14.36
C GLN A 223 -14.57 23.03 -15.79
N TYR A 224 -13.33 23.51 -15.95
CA TYR A 224 -12.75 23.84 -17.24
C TYR A 224 -11.38 23.16 -17.46
N PRO A 225 -11.32 21.82 -17.65
CA PRO A 225 -10.05 21.09 -17.77
C PRO A 225 -9.12 21.60 -18.86
N LEU A 226 -9.66 21.98 -20.03
CA LEU A 226 -8.88 22.52 -21.14
C LEU A 226 -8.21 23.86 -20.78
N HIS A 227 -8.94 24.78 -20.15
CA HIS A 227 -8.41 26.09 -19.74
C HIS A 227 -7.29 25.91 -18.70
N THR A 228 -7.48 24.99 -17.75
CA THR A 228 -6.44 24.67 -16.78
C THR A 228 -5.23 24.04 -17.44
N ALA A 229 -5.40 23.10 -18.38
CA ALA A 229 -4.29 22.46 -19.09
C ALA A 229 -3.43 23.49 -19.87
N VAL A 230 -4.07 24.46 -20.53
CA VAL A 230 -3.38 25.59 -21.20
C VAL A 230 -2.64 26.45 -20.17
N ARG A 231 -3.28 26.81 -19.05
CA ARG A 231 -2.64 27.59 -17.97
C ARG A 231 -1.40 26.89 -17.40
N LEU A 232 -1.47 25.57 -17.26
CA LEU A 232 -0.36 24.73 -16.79
C LEU A 232 0.71 24.48 -17.86
N GLN A 233 0.50 24.94 -19.10
CA GLN A 233 1.41 24.71 -20.24
C GLN A 233 1.67 23.23 -20.53
N ARG A 234 0.64 22.38 -20.35
CA ARG A 234 0.72 20.93 -20.56
C ARG A 234 0.11 20.54 -21.89
N GLU A 235 0.88 20.67 -22.97
CA GLU A 235 0.45 20.39 -24.35
C GLU A 235 -0.11 18.96 -24.53
N ASP A 236 0.51 17.99 -23.86
CA ASP A 236 0.07 16.59 -23.85
C ASP A 236 -1.35 16.44 -23.27
N VAL A 237 -1.67 17.20 -22.23
CA VAL A 237 -3.01 17.21 -21.62
C VAL A 237 -4.01 18.02 -22.44
N VAL A 238 -3.57 19.11 -23.08
CA VAL A 238 -4.39 19.87 -24.03
C VAL A 238 -4.84 18.97 -25.18
N PHE A 239 -3.91 18.18 -25.74
CA PHE A 239 -4.22 17.22 -26.77
C PHE A 239 -5.26 16.19 -26.29
N LEU A 240 -5.09 15.61 -25.10
CA LEU A 240 -6.08 14.69 -24.51
C LEU A 240 -7.47 15.34 -24.35
N CYS A 241 -7.54 16.61 -23.92
CA CYS A 241 -8.79 17.36 -23.82
C CYS A 241 -9.49 17.50 -25.19
N LEU A 242 -8.72 17.81 -26.23
CA LEU A 242 -9.24 18.04 -27.58
C LEU A 242 -9.69 16.73 -28.25
N VAL A 243 -8.94 15.65 -28.11
CA VAL A 243 -9.29 14.34 -28.67
C VAL A 243 -10.62 13.84 -28.09
N GLU A 244 -10.82 13.95 -26.77
CA GLU A 244 -12.08 13.53 -26.13
C GLU A 244 -13.27 14.37 -26.62
N ASN A 245 -13.06 15.64 -26.98
CA ASN A 245 -14.10 16.55 -27.45
C ASN A 245 -14.10 16.74 -28.98
N SER A 246 -13.45 15.85 -29.74
CA SER A 246 -13.24 15.99 -31.19
C SER A 246 -14.53 16.16 -32.00
N SER A 247 -15.65 15.56 -31.57
CA SER A 247 -16.97 15.77 -32.17
C SER A 247 -17.45 17.23 -32.02
N LYS A 248 -17.34 17.80 -30.82
CA LYS A 248 -17.71 19.20 -30.54
C LYS A 248 -16.79 20.21 -31.23
N VAL A 249 -15.51 19.86 -31.37
CA VAL A 249 -14.52 20.68 -32.07
C VAL A 249 -14.79 20.68 -33.58
N SER A 250 -15.14 19.51 -34.15
CA SER A 250 -15.51 19.39 -35.56
C SER A 250 -16.77 20.21 -35.88
N ASP A 251 -17.76 20.22 -34.99
CA ASP A 251 -18.93 21.09 -35.11
C ASP A 251 -18.53 22.57 -35.12
N PHE A 252 -17.64 22.99 -34.21
CA PHE A 252 -17.17 24.38 -34.15
C PHE A 252 -16.42 24.79 -35.43
N PHE A 253 -15.54 23.94 -35.98
CA PHE A 253 -14.87 24.20 -37.26
C PHE A 253 -15.85 24.24 -38.44
N TYR A 254 -16.88 23.38 -38.44
CA TYR A 254 -17.96 23.44 -39.44
C TYR A 254 -18.71 24.78 -39.39
N TRP A 255 -19.01 25.28 -38.18
CA TRP A 255 -19.64 26.60 -37.99
C TRP A 255 -18.70 27.77 -38.33
N MET A 256 -17.39 27.63 -38.08
CA MET A 256 -16.40 28.64 -38.43
C MET A 256 -16.17 28.72 -39.96
N ASP A 257 -16.15 27.58 -40.66
CA ASP A 257 -16.10 27.54 -42.13
C ASP A 257 -17.39 28.06 -42.77
N LEU A 258 -18.55 27.75 -42.18
CA LEU A 258 -19.84 28.31 -42.62
C LEU A 258 -19.91 29.83 -42.42
N SER A 259 -19.36 30.37 -41.33
CA SER A 259 -19.31 31.82 -41.07
C SER A 259 -18.22 32.55 -41.86
N LEU A 260 -17.14 31.89 -42.29
CA LEU A 260 -16.17 32.47 -43.23
C LEU A 260 -16.68 32.50 -44.68
N SER A 261 -17.67 31.67 -45.02
CA SER A 261 -18.35 31.68 -46.33
C SER A 261 -19.37 32.83 -46.49
N SER A 262 -19.68 33.55 -45.41
CA SER A 262 -20.52 34.75 -45.42
C SER A 262 -19.86 35.85 -44.62
N VAL A 263 -19.34 36.87 -45.29
CA VAL A 263 -18.81 38.09 -44.67
C VAL A 263 -19.75 38.59 -43.56
N VAL A 264 -19.30 38.54 -42.31
CA VAL A 264 -19.92 39.30 -41.21
C VAL A 264 -18.82 39.96 -40.35
N PRO A 265 -18.94 41.27 -40.00
CA PRO A 265 -17.89 42.03 -39.33
C PRO A 265 -17.61 41.60 -37.88
N THR A 266 -16.41 41.93 -37.41
CA THR A 266 -15.76 41.62 -36.11
C THR A 266 -16.49 42.01 -34.81
N GLU A 267 -17.77 42.35 -34.82
CA GLU A 267 -18.50 42.77 -33.61
C GLU A 267 -19.34 41.67 -32.93
N TYR A 268 -19.41 40.46 -33.50
CA TYR A 268 -20.27 39.39 -32.96
C TYR A 268 -19.60 38.37 -32.02
N ILE A 269 -18.27 38.46 -31.82
CA ILE A 269 -17.54 37.48 -30.97
C ILE A 269 -17.68 37.79 -29.47
N LEU A 270 -18.15 38.97 -29.08
CA LEU A 270 -18.27 39.38 -27.67
C LEU A 270 -19.68 39.35 -27.07
N SER A 271 -20.69 38.82 -27.78
CA SER A 271 -22.09 38.90 -27.31
C SER A 271 -22.89 37.59 -27.32
N SER A 272 -22.26 36.43 -27.51
CA SER A 272 -23.01 35.15 -27.42
C SER A 272 -23.18 34.67 -25.97
N PRO A 273 -24.42 34.55 -25.47
CA PRO A 273 -24.73 34.07 -24.13
C PRO A 273 -24.67 32.55 -24.11
N GLY A 274 -23.50 32.00 -23.76
CA GLY A 274 -23.32 30.55 -23.65
C GLY A 274 -22.22 30.12 -22.67
N TYR A 275 -21.61 31.08 -21.97
CA TYR A 275 -20.55 30.84 -20.97
C TYR A 275 -21.00 31.27 -19.57
N TYR A 276 -22.19 30.85 -19.13
CA TYR A 276 -22.56 30.83 -17.71
C TYR A 276 -23.62 29.75 -17.49
N CYS A 277 -23.17 28.54 -17.14
CA CYS A 277 -23.71 27.73 -16.05
C CYS A 277 -22.81 26.52 -15.81
#